data_AF-A0A6V7KRY0-F1
#
_entry.id   AF-A0A6V7KRY0-F1
#
_cell.length_a   1.000
_cell.length_b   1.000
_cell.length_c   1.000
_cell.angle_alpha   90.00
_cell.angle_beta   90.00
_cell.angle_gamma   90.00
#
_symmetry.space_group_name_H-M   'P 1'
#
loop_
_entity.id
_entity.type
_entity.pdbx_description
1 polymer ?
#
loop_
_entity_poly.entity_id
_entity_poly.type
_entity_poly.pdbx_seq_one_letter_code
_entity_poly.pdbx_strand_id
1 'polypeptide(L)'
;VKEQLSQYSISQRLFGESVLGLSQGSVSDLLARPKPWHMLTQKGREPFIRMKMFLEDEQAVHKLVASQYKIAPEKLMRTGGYGGLP
;
A
#
# COMPACT_ATOMS: atom_id res chain seq x y z
N VAL A 1 -7.09 5.23 -0.78
CA VAL A 1 -6.13 4.14 -1.08
C VAL A 1 -6.36 3.47 -2.43
N LYS A 2 -7.58 3.03 -2.80
CA LYS A 2 -7.82 2.30 -4.07
C LYS A 2 -7.30 3.04 -5.30
N GLU A 3 -7.59 4.33 -5.39
CA GLU A 3 -7.11 5.20 -6.49
C GLU A 3 -5.58 5.26 -6.55
N GLN A 4 -4.92 5.47 -5.41
CA GLN A 4 -3.45 5.41 -5.29
C GLN A 4 -2.89 4.07 -5.76
N LEU A 5 -3.44 2.94 -5.31
CA LEU A 5 -2.98 1.62 -5.76
C LEU A 5 -3.15 1.45 -7.28
N SER A 6 -4.28 1.91 -7.83
CA SER A 6 -4.54 1.86 -9.27
C SER A 6 -3.58 2.73 -10.07
N GLN A 7 -3.30 3.95 -9.60
CA GLN A 7 -2.42 4.90 -10.26
C GLN A 7 -1.01 4.34 -10.45
N TYR A 8 -0.51 3.59 -9.47
CA TYR A 8 0.83 3.01 -9.49
C TYR A 8 0.86 1.52 -9.88
N SER A 9 -0.25 0.97 -10.39
CA SER A 9 -0.38 -0.45 -10.74
C SER A 9 0.03 -1.41 -9.61
N ILE A 10 -0.26 -1.03 -8.36
CA ILE A 10 0.01 -1.84 -7.17
C ILE A 10 -1.16 -2.77 -6.94
N SER A 11 -0.88 -4.07 -6.88
CA SER A 11 -1.93 -5.06 -6.57
C SER A 11 -2.42 -4.91 -5.12
N GLN A 12 -3.72 -5.15 -4.90
CA GLN A 12 -4.29 -5.19 -3.54
C GLN A 12 -3.60 -6.25 -2.67
N ARG A 13 -3.18 -7.37 -3.27
CA ARG A 13 -2.42 -8.42 -2.58
C ARG A 13 -1.11 -7.88 -2.02
N LEU A 14 -0.29 -7.24 -2.84
CA LEU A 14 1.00 -6.68 -2.41
C LEU A 14 0.79 -5.65 -1.30
N PHE A 15 -0.18 -4.75 -1.45
CA PHE A 15 -0.51 -3.78 -0.41
C PHE A 15 -0.99 -4.44 0.88
N GLY A 16 -1.88 -5.44 0.78
CA GLY A 16 -2.42 -6.18 1.92
C GLY A 16 -1.33 -6.90 2.70
N GLU A 17 -0.45 -7.64 2.00
CA GLU A 17 0.61 -8.42 2.62
C GLU A 17 1.72 -7.52 3.19
N SER A 18 2.18 -6.51 2.45
CA SER A 18 3.33 -5.69 2.83
C SER A 18 3.01 -4.53 3.78
N VAL A 19 1.78 -3.99 3.75
CA VAL A 19 1.42 -2.81 4.56
C VAL A 19 0.44 -3.18 5.68
N LEU A 20 -0.60 -3.96 5.35
CA LEU A 20 -1.67 -4.23 6.31
C LEU A 20 -1.45 -5.52 7.12
N GLY A 21 -0.58 -6.43 6.65
CA GLY A 21 -0.43 -7.77 7.23
C GLY A 21 -1.67 -8.65 7.03
N LEU A 22 -2.38 -8.45 5.91
CA LEU A 22 -3.60 -9.18 5.56
C LEU A 22 -3.38 -10.07 4.34
N SER A 23 -4.10 -11.19 4.29
CA SER A 23 -4.17 -12.03 3.10
C SER A 23 -4.89 -11.33 1.95
N GLN A 24 -4.70 -11.80 0.71
CA GLN A 24 -5.38 -11.25 -0.48
C GLN A 24 -6.90 -11.23 -0.34
N GLY A 25 -7.51 -12.31 0.17
CA GLY A 25 -8.96 -12.37 0.40
C GLY A 25 -9.42 -11.31 1.39
N SER A 26 -8.75 -11.22 2.55
CA SER A 26 -9.11 -10.25 3.60
C SER A 26 -8.94 -8.80 3.17
N VAL A 27 -7.88 -8.45 2.43
CA VAL A 27 -7.70 -7.08 1.92
C VAL A 27 -8.73 -6.75 0.83
N SER A 28 -9.07 -7.72 -0.03
CA SER A 28 -10.12 -7.56 -1.04
C SER A 28 -11.46 -7.26 -0.39
N ASP A 29 -11.87 -8.07 0.60
CA ASP A 29 -13.11 -7.87 1.34
C ASP A 29 -13.14 -6.54 2.10
N LEU A 30 -12.04 -6.20 2.79
CA LEU A 30 -11.89 -4.94 3.53
C LEU A 30 -12.10 -3.74 2.60
N LEU A 31 -11.46 -3.74 1.43
CA LEU A 31 -11.54 -2.65 0.46
C LEU A 31 -12.91 -2.63 -0.24
N ALA A 32 -13.50 -3.78 -0.53
CA ALA A 32 -14.81 -3.87 -1.18
C ALA A 32 -15.94 -3.40 -0.25
N ARG A 33 -15.88 -3.75 1.04
CA ARG A 33 -16.97 -3.55 2.01
C ARG A 33 -16.44 -3.06 3.36
N PRO A 34 -15.87 -1.85 3.44
CA PRO A 34 -15.36 -1.33 4.70
C PRO A 34 -16.50 -1.10 5.69
N LYS A 35 -16.35 -1.60 6.93
CA LYS A 35 -17.29 -1.30 8.02
C LYS A 35 -17.06 0.12 8.54
N PRO A 36 -18.12 0.83 9.00
CA PRO A 36 -17.97 2.13 9.66
C PRO A 36 -17.07 2.07 10.90
N TRP A 37 -16.29 3.12 11.16
CA TRP A 37 -15.29 3.17 12.25
C TRP A 37 -15.86 2.86 13.65
N HIS A 38 -17.07 3.35 13.94
CA HIS A 38 -17.75 3.12 15.22
C HIS A 38 -18.16 1.65 15.42
N MET A 39 -18.24 0.86 14.34
CA MET A 39 -18.53 -0.58 14.37
C MET A 39 -17.27 -1.45 14.40
N LEU A 40 -16.08 -0.87 14.37
CA LEU A 40 -14.82 -1.61 14.43
C LEU A 40 -14.37 -1.78 15.89
N THR A 41 -13.92 -2.99 16.23
CA THR A 41 -13.16 -3.24 17.45
C THR A 41 -11.80 -2.54 17.39
N GLN A 42 -11.11 -2.41 18.53
CA GLN A 42 -9.78 -1.81 18.57
C GLN A 42 -8.80 -2.49 17.58
N LYS A 43 -8.77 -3.83 17.56
CA LYS A 43 -7.97 -4.61 16.62
C LYS A 43 -8.45 -4.45 15.16
N GLY A 44 -9.76 -4.38 14.95
CA GLY A 44 -10.35 -4.16 13.62
C GLY A 44 -10.02 -2.81 12.99
N ARG A 45 -9.57 -1.84 13.80
CA ARG A 45 -9.13 -0.52 13.34
C ARG A 45 -7.70 -0.51 12.82
N GLU A 46 -6.87 -1.47 13.22
CA GLU A 46 -5.44 -1.50 12.87
C GLU A 46 -5.18 -1.38 11.35
N PRO A 47 -5.91 -2.09 10.45
CA PRO A 47 -5.68 -1.96 9.02
C PRO A 47 -5.96 -0.55 8.49
N PHE A 48 -6.97 0.13 9.03
CA PHE A 48 -7.31 1.50 8.65
C PHE A 48 -6.27 2.51 9.15
N ILE A 49 -5.74 2.29 10.35
CA ILE A 49 -4.66 3.12 10.90
C ILE A 49 -3.38 2.97 10.05
N ARG A 50 -2.98 1.74 9.72
CA ARG A 50 -1.81 1.49 8.85
C ARG A 50 -2.03 2.06 7.45
N MET A 51 -3.24 1.96 6.91
CA MET A 51 -3.60 2.57 5.63
C MET A 51 -3.49 4.09 5.67
N LYS A 52 -3.91 4.73 6.77
CA LYS A 52 -3.73 6.17 6.97
C LYS A 52 -2.24 6.54 7.02
N MET A 53 -1.45 5.84 7.83
CA MET A 53 0.01 6.05 7.91
C MET A 53 0.70 5.89 6.54
N PHE A 54 0.28 4.89 5.75
CA PHE A 54 0.78 4.68 4.39
C PHE A 54 0.47 5.86 3.46
N LEU A 55 -0.70 6.48 3.59
CA LEU A 55 -1.09 7.63 2.77
C LEU A 55 -0.43 8.94 3.22
N GLU A 56 0.00 9.02 4.48
CA GLU A 56 0.69 10.19 5.05
C GLU A 56 2.21 10.16 4.78
N ASP A 57 2.82 8.98 4.58
CA ASP A 57 4.21 8.86 4.14
C ASP A 57 4.32 9.01 2.62
N GLU A 58 4.79 10.18 2.17
CA GLU A 58 5.00 10.52 0.76
C GLU A 58 5.89 9.50 0.00
N GLN A 59 6.76 8.78 0.71
CA GLN A 59 7.67 7.79 0.12
C GLN A 59 7.12 6.36 0.16
N ALA A 60 6.03 6.09 0.89
CA ALA A 60 5.55 4.73 1.11
C ALA A 60 5.14 4.03 -0.19
N VAL A 61 4.49 4.77 -1.09
CA VAL A 61 4.08 4.26 -2.41
C VAL A 61 5.30 3.91 -3.25
N HIS A 62 6.31 4.78 -3.31
CA HIS A 62 7.54 4.52 -4.06
C HIS A 62 8.30 3.30 -3.53
N LYS A 63 8.40 3.16 -2.19
CA LYS A 63 8.98 1.97 -1.54
C LYS A 63 8.21 0.70 -1.92
N LEU A 64 6.88 0.77 -1.94
CA LEU A 64 6.04 -0.38 -2.28
C LEU A 64 6.16 -0.76 -3.76
N VAL A 65 6.20 0.21 -4.67
CA VAL A 65 6.46 -0.02 -6.11
C VAL A 65 7.83 -0.64 -6.33
N ALA A 66 8.88 -0.12 -5.69
CA ALA A 66 10.23 -0.71 -5.78
C ALA A 66 10.25 -2.18 -5.35
N SER A 67 9.50 -2.52 -4.29
CA SER A 67 9.36 -3.90 -3.82
C SER A 67 8.69 -4.83 -4.85
N GLN A 68 7.74 -4.31 -5.64
CA GLN A 68 7.06 -5.06 -6.71
C GLN A 68 8.03 -5.54 -7.79
N TYR A 69 8.99 -4.70 -8.15
CA TYR A 69 10.00 -5.01 -9.17
C TYR A 69 11.26 -5.69 -8.62
N LYS A 70 11.28 -6.04 -7.31
CA LYS A 70 12.46 -6.53 -6.59
C LYS A 70 13.68 -5.61 -6.76
N ILE A 71 13.44 -4.31 -6.91
CA ILE A 71 14.50 -3.31 -7.04
C ILE A 71 14.98 -2.96 -5.64
N ALA A 72 16.28 -3.08 -5.39
CA ALA A 72 16.86 -2.68 -4.12
C ALA A 72 16.61 -1.18 -3.86
N PRO A 73 16.11 -0.78 -2.68
CA PRO A 73 15.73 0.61 -2.38
C PRO A 73 16.90 1.59 -2.54
N GLU A 74 18.13 1.13 -2.35
CA GLU A 74 19.36 1.90 -2.54
C GLU A 74 19.55 2.38 -3.98
N LYS A 75 19.04 1.62 -4.96
CA LYS A 75 19.06 2.00 -6.38
C LYS A 75 17.98 3.04 -6.73
N LEU A 76 16.94 3.17 -5.91
CA LEU A 76 15.87 4.16 -6.09
C LEU A 76 16.30 5.55 -5.59
N MET A 77 17.07 5.60 -4.50
CA MET A 77 17.45 6.84 -3.82
C MET A 77 18.68 7.54 -4.43
N ARG A 78 19.44 6.86 -5.30
CA ARG A 78 20.67 7.42 -5.91
C ARG A 78 20.47 8.13 -7.25
N THR A 79 19.31 8.03 -7.87
CA THR A 79 19.05 8.66 -9.17
C THR A 79 17.93 9.68 -9.05
N GLY A 80 18.34 10.95 -8.86
CA GLY A 80 17.51 12.08 -9.25
C GLY A 80 17.27 12.01 -10.76
N GLY A 81 16.00 11.97 -11.16
CA GLY A 81 15.57 11.95 -12.56
C GLY A 81 14.84 10.66 -12.91
N TYR A 82 13.53 10.62 -12.63
CA TYR A 82 12.62 9.69 -13.30
C TYR A 82 12.47 10.10 -14.77
N GLY A 83 13.48 9.78 -15.57
CA GLY A 83 13.47 9.85 -17.02
C GLY A 83 13.77 8.47 -17.58
N GLY A 84 12.72 7.76 -18.01
CA GLY A 84 12.82 6.62 -18.90
C GLY A 84 13.07 5.27 -18.23
N LEU A 85 11.99 4.49 -18.11
CA LEU A 85 12.05 3.04 -18.35
C LEU A 85 10.99 2.73 -19.43
N PRO A 86 11.30 1.79 -20.35
CA PRO A 86 10.62 1.63 -21.64
C PRO A 86 9.15 1.21 -21.56
#